data_AF-A0A527W1C2-F1
#
_entry.id   AF-A0A527W1C2-F1
#
_cell.length_a   1.000
_cell.length_b   1.000
_cell.length_c   1.000
_cell.angle_alpha   90.00
_cell.angle_beta   90.00
_cell.angle_gamma   90.00
#
_symmetry.space_group_name_H-M   'P 1'
#
loop_
_entity.id
_entity.type
_entity.pdbx_description
1 polymer ?
#
loop_
_entity_poly.entity_id
_entity_poly.type
_entity_poly.pdbx_seq_one_letter_code
_entity_poly.pdbx_strand_id
1 'polypeptide(L)'
;HLPDITVVTPVFDDARSEILFWAASRGHHADVGGTAPGSMTPLATTVDEEGVLFDNFRIVDRGRFREKELETLLTDHPYPARNPTQNIADLKAQIAANEKGVAELRKMVAHFGLDVVEAYMGHVQDNAAESVRRVIERLPDSAAYEYPTDTGQVIRVKITVDRQKREATVDFTGTSPVMKNNFNAPEPVARAAVLYAFRVMVEDMIPMNAGCLRPINIVIPDGSMLKPAYPAAVVAGNVETSQHVTNALFGAMGAMANAQGTMNNLTFGNKKYQYYETICSGSPAGRMNSGRGFAGTSGVHTHMTNSRLTDPEVLELRFPVVLEDFHIREGSGGKGKWNAGDGTRRTIR
;
A
#
# COMPACT_ATOMS: atom_id res chain seq x y z
N HIS A 1 4.48 -3.18 5.78
CA HIS A 1 4.47 -3.54 7.21
C HIS A 1 4.21 -5.03 7.36
N LEU A 2 4.39 -5.60 8.55
CA LEU A 2 4.27 -7.05 8.79
C LEU A 2 2.86 -7.63 8.55
N PRO A 3 1.75 -6.94 8.88
CA PRO A 3 0.40 -7.45 8.65
C PRO A 3 0.05 -7.77 7.19
N ASP A 4 0.70 -7.13 6.23
CA ASP A 4 0.47 -7.35 4.79
C ASP A 4 1.30 -8.54 4.30
N ILE A 5 0.79 -9.75 4.48
CA ILE A 5 1.49 -10.98 4.11
C ILE A 5 1.24 -11.30 2.64
N THR A 6 2.32 -11.60 1.90
CA THR A 6 2.25 -12.00 0.49
C THR A 6 2.53 -13.49 0.35
N VAL A 7 1.60 -14.22 -0.26
CA VAL A 7 1.81 -15.61 -0.68
C VAL A 7 2.14 -15.59 -2.17
N VAL A 8 3.25 -16.24 -2.54
CA VAL A 8 3.75 -16.30 -3.92
C VAL A 8 3.84 -17.76 -4.35
N THR A 9 3.22 -18.10 -5.48
CA THR A 9 3.17 -19.44 -6.05
C THR A 9 3.81 -19.45 -7.44
N PRO A 10 4.86 -20.25 -7.68
CA PRO A 10 5.43 -20.42 -9.01
C PRO A 10 4.50 -21.23 -9.92
N VAL A 11 4.39 -20.80 -11.18
CA VAL A 11 3.70 -21.51 -12.25
C VAL A 11 4.75 -22.15 -13.14
N PHE A 12 4.94 -23.46 -13.00
CA PHE A 12 5.88 -24.20 -13.83
C PHE A 12 5.27 -24.61 -15.17
N ASP A 13 6.15 -24.84 -16.14
CA ASP A 13 5.86 -25.60 -17.36
C ASP A 13 5.40 -27.04 -17.06
N ASP A 14 4.92 -27.74 -18.09
CA ASP A 14 4.40 -29.10 -17.95
C ASP A 14 5.48 -30.10 -17.51
N ALA A 15 6.73 -29.87 -17.94
CA ALA A 15 7.89 -30.66 -17.54
C ALA A 15 8.38 -30.38 -16.10
N ARG A 16 7.87 -29.32 -15.46
CA ARG A 16 8.28 -28.83 -14.14
C ARG A 16 9.76 -28.50 -14.04
N SER A 17 10.35 -28.04 -15.14
CA SER A 17 11.75 -27.62 -15.25
C SER A 17 11.90 -26.12 -15.13
N GLU A 18 10.96 -25.34 -15.64
CA GLU A 18 11.07 -23.88 -15.75
C GLU A 18 9.87 -23.18 -15.12
N ILE A 19 10.12 -22.05 -14.46
CA ILE A 19 9.06 -21.19 -13.94
C ILE A 19 8.65 -20.22 -15.05
N LEU A 20 7.43 -20.36 -15.53
CA LEU A 20 6.85 -19.50 -16.56
C LEU A 20 6.31 -18.20 -15.96
N PHE A 21 5.60 -18.30 -14.83
CA PHE A 21 4.97 -17.15 -14.17
C PHE A 21 5.02 -17.25 -12.65
N TRP A 22 4.63 -16.16 -11.99
CA TRP A 22 4.35 -16.11 -10.57
C TRP A 22 2.92 -15.64 -10.34
N ALA A 23 2.15 -16.39 -9.56
CA ALA A 23 0.87 -15.93 -9.01
C ALA A 23 1.11 -15.43 -7.59
N ALA A 24 0.64 -14.23 -7.26
CA ALA A 24 0.80 -13.65 -5.93
C ALA A 24 -0.52 -13.09 -5.42
N SER A 25 -0.77 -13.30 -4.13
CA SER A 25 -1.87 -12.67 -3.39
C SER A 25 -1.29 -12.03 -2.15
N ARG A 26 -1.78 -10.82 -1.84
CA ARG A 26 -1.43 -10.08 -0.63
C ARG A 26 -2.70 -9.83 0.17
N GLY A 27 -2.65 -10.16 1.45
CA GLY A 27 -3.75 -10.01 2.38
C GLY A 27 -3.27 -9.31 3.64
N HIS A 28 -4.09 -8.42 4.17
CA HIS A 28 -3.85 -7.79 5.46
C HIS A 28 -4.41 -8.70 6.56
N HIS A 29 -3.55 -9.12 7.48
CA HIS A 29 -3.95 -9.88 8.66
C HIS A 29 -4.16 -8.93 9.83
N ALA A 30 -5.32 -9.01 10.49
CA ALA A 30 -5.69 -8.08 11.55
C ALA A 30 -4.68 -8.06 12.72
N ASP A 31 -3.96 -9.15 12.97
CA ASP A 31 -2.91 -9.23 13.98
C ASP A 31 -1.91 -10.34 13.60
N VAL A 32 -0.62 -10.03 13.57
CA VAL A 32 0.50 -10.97 13.41
C VAL A 32 1.43 -10.91 14.62
N GLY A 33 0.92 -10.44 15.77
CA GLY A 33 1.65 -10.26 17.01
C GLY A 33 2.04 -8.80 17.27
N GLY A 34 3.17 -8.61 17.93
CA GLY A 34 3.67 -7.28 18.30
C GLY A 34 3.21 -6.82 19.68
N THR A 35 3.73 -5.71 20.15
CA THR A 35 3.51 -5.22 21.53
C THR A 35 2.07 -4.78 21.81
N ALA A 36 1.31 -4.40 20.78
CA ALA A 36 -0.10 -4.00 20.87
C ALA A 36 -0.99 -4.83 19.93
N PRO A 37 -2.28 -5.04 20.27
CA PRO A 37 -3.26 -5.64 19.36
C PRO A 37 -3.35 -4.87 18.05
N GLY A 38 -3.52 -5.60 16.96
CA GLY A 38 -3.55 -5.01 15.63
C GLY A 38 -2.19 -4.99 14.92
N SER A 39 -1.10 -5.34 15.63
CA SER A 39 0.29 -5.21 15.16
C SER A 39 0.72 -3.79 14.81
N MET A 40 -0.03 -2.78 15.28
CA MET A 40 0.10 -1.38 14.88
C MET A 40 0.42 -0.47 16.08
N THR A 41 1.36 -0.89 16.92
CA THR A 41 1.78 -0.06 18.06
C THR A 41 2.41 1.26 17.58
N PRO A 42 1.93 2.43 18.03
CA PRO A 42 2.53 3.72 17.69
C PRO A 42 3.90 3.92 18.35
N LEU A 43 4.25 3.06 19.31
CA LEU A 43 5.47 3.17 20.12
C LEU A 43 6.61 2.27 19.63
N ALA A 44 6.41 1.50 18.55
CA ALA A 44 7.47 0.65 18.01
C ALA A 44 8.66 1.49 17.53
N THR A 45 9.84 1.04 17.91
CA THR A 45 11.14 1.55 17.47
C THR A 45 11.93 0.51 16.68
N THR A 46 11.62 -0.77 16.89
CA THR A 46 12.17 -1.91 16.16
C THR A 46 11.07 -2.77 15.54
N VAL A 47 11.38 -3.46 14.45
CA VAL A 47 10.43 -4.32 13.74
C VAL A 47 9.94 -5.51 14.58
N ASP A 48 10.75 -6.01 15.51
CA ASP A 48 10.35 -7.09 16.42
C ASP A 48 9.17 -6.67 17.32
N GLU A 49 9.07 -5.38 17.66
CA GLU A 49 7.94 -4.84 18.45
C GLU A 49 6.63 -4.80 17.65
N GLU A 50 6.68 -4.97 16.33
CA GLU A 50 5.55 -4.94 15.40
C GLU A 50 4.93 -6.32 15.17
N GLY A 51 5.66 -7.40 15.48
CA GLY A 51 5.15 -8.77 15.44
C GLY A 51 6.03 -9.73 14.66
N VAL A 52 5.43 -10.85 14.25
CA VAL A 52 6.13 -11.94 13.59
C VAL A 52 6.52 -11.53 12.18
N LEU A 53 7.83 -11.52 11.90
CA LEU A 53 8.39 -11.28 10.58
C LEU A 53 8.59 -12.60 9.83
N PHE A 54 8.00 -12.71 8.64
CA PHE A 54 8.23 -13.84 7.74
C PHE A 54 9.42 -13.57 6.82
N ASP A 55 10.55 -14.25 7.08
CA ASP A 55 11.68 -14.27 6.14
C ASP A 55 11.56 -15.47 5.20
N ASN A 56 10.98 -15.25 4.02
CA ASN A 56 10.89 -16.21 2.91
C ASN A 56 10.44 -17.63 3.32
N PHE A 57 9.40 -17.73 4.14
CA PHE A 57 8.90 -19.01 4.65
C PHE A 57 8.17 -19.82 3.57
N ARG A 58 8.70 -21.02 3.26
CA ARG A 58 8.05 -21.97 2.35
C ARG A 58 6.85 -22.63 3.04
N ILE A 59 5.64 -22.13 2.79
CA ILE A 59 4.40 -22.56 3.46
C ILE A 59 3.77 -23.86 2.89
N VAL A 60 4.02 -24.16 1.61
CA VAL A 60 3.60 -25.41 0.96
C VAL A 60 4.81 -26.08 0.31
N ASP A 61 5.02 -27.36 0.61
CA ASP A 61 6.09 -28.17 0.02
C ASP A 61 5.51 -29.41 -0.64
N ARG A 62 5.64 -29.52 -1.97
CA ARG A 62 5.15 -30.67 -2.76
C ARG A 62 3.68 -31.01 -2.45
N GLY A 63 2.83 -29.99 -2.34
CA GLY A 63 1.41 -30.13 -2.02
C GLY A 63 1.10 -30.32 -0.53
N ARG A 64 2.11 -30.47 0.34
CA ARG A 64 1.93 -30.54 1.79
C ARG A 64 1.91 -29.14 2.39
N PHE A 65 0.78 -28.77 2.99
CA PHE A 65 0.68 -27.56 3.81
C PHE A 65 1.45 -27.75 5.12
N ARG A 66 2.41 -26.86 5.40
CA ARG A 66 3.32 -26.92 6.56
C ARG A 66 2.70 -26.24 7.79
N GLU A 67 1.51 -26.70 8.18
CA GLU A 67 0.69 -26.06 9.21
C GLU A 67 1.39 -25.95 10.55
N LYS A 68 2.02 -27.05 11.02
CA LYS A 68 2.71 -27.07 12.31
C LYS A 68 3.91 -26.13 12.33
N GLU A 69 4.69 -26.11 11.24
CA GLU A 69 5.84 -25.22 11.12
C GLU A 69 5.41 -23.74 11.07
N LEU A 70 4.29 -23.45 10.41
CA LEU A 70 3.69 -22.13 10.38
C LEU A 70 3.16 -21.71 11.76
N GLU A 71 2.49 -22.61 12.47
CA GLU A 71 2.01 -22.36 13.84
C GLU A 71 3.18 -22.06 14.79
N THR A 72 4.27 -22.83 14.69
CA THR A 72 5.50 -22.55 15.47
C THR A 72 6.06 -21.17 15.11
N LEU A 73 6.16 -20.82 13.82
CA LEU A 73 6.65 -19.50 13.41
C LEU A 73 5.79 -18.34 13.95
N LEU A 74 4.47 -18.52 14.02
CA LEU A 74 3.54 -17.53 14.55
C LEU A 74 3.57 -17.41 16.08
N THR A 75 4.04 -18.44 16.80
CA THR A 75 3.95 -18.54 18.27
C THR A 75 5.30 -18.49 18.98
N ASP A 76 6.40 -18.83 18.30
CA ASP A 76 7.77 -18.78 18.81
C ASP A 76 8.40 -17.39 18.53
N HIS A 77 7.83 -16.38 19.18
CA HIS A 77 8.28 -14.99 19.07
C HIS A 77 8.04 -14.27 20.41
N PRO A 78 8.87 -13.29 20.84
CA PRO A 78 8.63 -12.54 22.08
C PRO A 78 7.27 -11.84 22.12
N TYR A 79 6.76 -11.47 20.95
CA TYR A 79 5.43 -10.87 20.77
C TYR A 79 4.64 -11.69 19.73
N PRO A 80 4.15 -12.88 20.10
CA PRO A 80 3.57 -13.83 19.15
C PRO A 80 2.22 -13.36 18.62
N ALA A 81 1.78 -13.95 17.51
CA ALA A 81 0.44 -13.72 16.96
C ALA A 81 -0.63 -14.07 17.99
N ARG A 82 -1.62 -13.18 18.17
CA ARG A 82 -2.67 -13.38 19.18
C ARG A 82 -3.71 -14.42 18.75
N ASN A 83 -3.88 -14.61 17.45
CA ASN A 83 -4.85 -15.55 16.89
C ASN A 83 -4.25 -16.33 15.70
N PRO A 84 -3.28 -17.22 15.97
CA PRO A 84 -2.58 -17.98 14.92
C PRO A 84 -3.54 -18.83 14.07
N THR A 85 -4.63 -19.32 14.66
CA THR A 85 -5.68 -20.06 13.93
C THR A 85 -6.29 -19.21 12.80
N GLN A 86 -6.59 -17.93 13.07
CA GLN A 86 -7.08 -17.01 12.04
C GLN A 86 -6.00 -16.73 11.00
N ASN A 87 -4.75 -16.46 11.42
CA ASN A 87 -3.64 -16.24 10.48
C ASN A 87 -3.46 -17.43 9.51
N ILE A 88 -3.53 -18.66 10.03
CA ILE A 88 -3.45 -19.89 9.25
C ILE A 88 -4.63 -20.00 8.28
N ALA A 89 -5.85 -19.68 8.71
CA ALA A 89 -7.03 -19.70 7.86
C ALA A 89 -6.94 -18.68 6.71
N ASP A 90 -6.48 -17.46 6.98
CA ASP A 90 -6.26 -16.41 5.98
C ASP A 90 -5.19 -16.83 4.97
N LEU A 91 -4.09 -17.43 5.43
CA LEU A 91 -3.04 -17.97 4.57
C LEU A 91 -3.54 -19.12 3.69
N LYS A 92 -4.40 -20.00 4.22
CA LYS A 92 -5.08 -21.04 3.42
C LYS A 92 -5.93 -20.41 2.32
N ALA A 93 -6.65 -19.33 2.60
CA ALA A 93 -7.43 -18.60 1.61
C ALA A 93 -6.54 -17.96 0.53
N GLN A 94 -5.40 -17.36 0.90
CA GLN A 94 -4.42 -16.82 -0.05
C GLN A 94 -3.80 -17.91 -0.95
N ILE A 95 -3.48 -19.07 -0.39
CA ILE A 95 -3.01 -20.24 -1.18
C ILE A 95 -4.08 -20.64 -2.19
N ALA A 96 -5.35 -20.76 -1.77
CA ALA A 96 -6.44 -21.10 -2.69
C ALA A 96 -6.65 -20.06 -3.80
N ALA A 97 -6.50 -18.76 -3.48
CA ALA A 97 -6.55 -17.69 -4.47
C ALA A 97 -5.41 -17.81 -5.50
N ASN A 98 -4.19 -18.11 -5.05
CA ASN A 98 -3.06 -18.33 -5.96
C ASN A 98 -3.26 -19.58 -6.82
N GLU A 99 -3.73 -20.69 -6.27
CA GLU A 99 -4.02 -21.92 -7.03
C GLU A 99 -5.07 -21.66 -8.13
N LYS A 100 -6.08 -20.83 -7.84
CA LYS A 100 -7.01 -20.38 -8.87
C LYS A 100 -6.30 -19.56 -9.96
N GLY A 101 -5.42 -18.64 -9.58
CA GLY A 101 -4.59 -17.87 -10.52
C GLY A 101 -3.72 -18.77 -11.41
N VAL A 102 -3.06 -19.76 -10.83
CA VAL A 102 -2.26 -20.78 -11.56
C VAL A 102 -3.13 -21.53 -12.56
N ALA A 103 -4.32 -21.99 -12.15
CA ALA A 103 -5.23 -22.71 -13.03
C ALA A 103 -5.71 -21.86 -14.22
N GLU A 104 -6.03 -20.58 -13.99
CA GLU A 104 -6.45 -19.69 -15.07
C GLU A 104 -5.30 -19.31 -16.01
N LEU A 105 -4.09 -19.09 -15.49
CA LEU A 105 -2.90 -18.88 -16.33
C LEU A 105 -2.64 -20.09 -17.24
N ARG A 106 -2.73 -21.32 -16.70
CA ARG A 106 -2.57 -22.55 -17.49
C ARG A 106 -3.63 -22.69 -18.57
N LYS A 107 -4.89 -22.39 -18.27
CA LYS A 107 -5.96 -22.38 -19.28
C LYS A 107 -5.70 -21.38 -20.39
N MET A 108 -5.21 -20.18 -20.03
CA MET A 108 -4.87 -19.14 -20.99
C MET A 108 -3.73 -19.59 -21.91
N VAL A 109 -2.66 -20.17 -21.35
CA VAL A 109 -1.54 -20.72 -22.14
C VAL A 109 -2.01 -21.88 -23.04
N ALA A 110 -2.84 -22.79 -22.53
CA ALA A 110 -3.35 -23.90 -23.32
C ALA A 110 -4.24 -23.44 -24.49
N HIS A 111 -4.95 -22.32 -24.33
CA HIS A 111 -5.85 -21.79 -25.36
C HIS A 111 -5.14 -20.90 -26.38
N PHE A 112 -4.21 -20.03 -25.94
CA PHE A 112 -3.59 -19.02 -26.79
C PHE A 112 -2.13 -19.32 -27.18
N GLY A 113 -1.45 -20.25 -26.51
CA GLY A 113 -0.01 -20.44 -26.62
C GLY A 113 0.78 -19.57 -25.64
N LEU A 114 1.94 -20.07 -25.21
CA LEU A 114 2.79 -19.38 -24.23
C LEU A 114 3.36 -18.07 -24.82
N ASP A 115 3.86 -18.13 -26.05
CA ASP A 115 4.43 -17.01 -26.79
C ASP A 115 3.45 -15.85 -26.93
N VAL A 116 2.18 -16.16 -27.23
CA VAL A 116 1.11 -15.15 -27.34
C VAL A 116 0.83 -14.52 -25.97
N VAL A 117 0.73 -15.31 -24.91
CA VAL A 117 0.51 -14.80 -23.55
C VAL A 117 1.64 -13.87 -23.12
N GLU A 118 2.89 -14.27 -23.31
CA GLU A 118 4.06 -13.46 -22.96
C GLU A 118 4.11 -12.16 -23.77
N ALA A 119 3.82 -12.21 -25.07
CA ALA A 119 3.75 -11.03 -25.92
C ALA A 119 2.69 -10.03 -25.41
N TYR A 120 1.49 -10.49 -25.08
CA TYR A 120 0.43 -9.63 -24.54
C TYR A 120 0.74 -9.06 -23.16
N MET A 121 1.43 -9.82 -22.29
CA MET A 121 1.96 -9.28 -21.03
C MET A 121 2.94 -8.13 -21.28
N GLY A 122 3.78 -8.25 -22.31
CA GLY A 122 4.65 -7.18 -22.78
C GLY A 122 3.87 -5.95 -23.25
N HIS A 123 2.92 -6.14 -24.18
CA HIS A 123 2.10 -5.06 -24.73
C HIS A 123 1.31 -4.28 -23.67
N VAL A 124 0.79 -4.96 -22.64
CA VAL A 124 0.09 -4.31 -21.53
C VAL A 124 1.03 -3.39 -20.72
N GLN A 125 2.29 -3.81 -20.53
CA GLN A 125 3.29 -2.97 -19.86
C GLN A 125 3.79 -1.81 -20.75
N ASP A 126 3.95 -2.05 -22.05
CA ASP A 126 4.36 -1.02 -23.01
C ASP A 126 3.31 0.09 -23.12
N ASN A 127 2.03 -0.28 -23.18
CA ASN A 127 0.93 0.69 -23.16
C ASN A 127 0.91 1.51 -21.87
N ALA A 128 1.17 0.87 -20.72
CA ALA A 128 1.25 1.57 -19.44
C ALA A 128 2.42 2.56 -19.40
N ALA A 129 3.60 2.16 -19.87
CA ALA A 129 4.77 3.04 -19.99
C ALA A 129 4.48 4.24 -20.89
N GLU A 130 3.90 3.99 -22.07
CA GLU A 130 3.57 5.05 -23.03
C GLU A 130 2.51 6.02 -22.49
N SER A 131 1.57 5.53 -21.69
CA SER A 131 0.57 6.37 -21.05
C SER A 131 1.18 7.31 -20.01
N VAL A 132 2.17 6.83 -19.24
CA VAL A 132 2.92 7.68 -18.32
C VAL A 132 3.81 8.69 -19.07
N ARG A 133 4.43 8.32 -20.20
CA ARG A 133 5.21 9.28 -21.00
C ARG A 133 4.39 10.50 -21.45
N ARG A 134 3.12 10.31 -21.82
CA ARG A 134 2.20 11.41 -22.16
C ARG A 134 1.92 12.34 -20.98
N VAL A 135 1.94 11.82 -19.75
CA VAL A 135 1.82 12.64 -18.53
C VAL A 135 3.10 13.44 -18.31
N ILE A 136 4.26 12.81 -18.47
CA ILE A 136 5.57 13.44 -18.28
C ILE A 136 5.71 14.68 -19.18
N GLU A 137 5.22 14.63 -20.42
CA GLU A 137 5.20 15.77 -21.35
C GLU A 137 4.44 17.01 -20.85
N ARG A 138 3.54 16.86 -19.87
CA ARG A 138 2.72 17.95 -19.32
C ARG A 138 3.22 18.47 -17.98
N LEU A 139 4.06 17.69 -17.29
CA LEU A 139 4.69 18.14 -16.05
C LEU A 139 5.65 19.30 -16.32
N PRO A 140 5.90 20.20 -15.35
CA PRO A 140 6.96 21.20 -15.47
C PRO A 140 8.35 20.54 -15.57
N ASP A 141 9.33 21.24 -16.15
CA ASP A 141 10.69 20.70 -16.34
C ASP A 141 11.36 20.34 -15.00
N SER A 142 11.06 21.11 -13.95
CA SER A 142 11.47 20.82 -12.59
C SER A 142 10.40 21.31 -11.62
N ALA A 143 10.06 20.47 -10.64
CA ALA A 143 9.25 20.86 -9.49
C ALA A 143 9.80 20.23 -8.22
N ALA A 144 9.56 20.86 -7.08
CA ALA A 144 9.97 20.34 -5.78
C ALA A 144 8.89 20.62 -4.74
N TYR A 145 8.81 19.75 -3.74
CA TYR A 145 7.90 19.91 -2.62
C TYR A 145 8.54 19.36 -1.35
N GLU A 146 8.32 20.06 -0.24
CA GLU A 146 8.67 19.59 1.10
C GLU A 146 7.39 19.35 1.89
N TYR A 147 7.25 18.15 2.44
CA TYR A 147 6.13 17.77 3.28
C TYR A 147 6.62 17.56 4.72
N PRO A 148 6.36 18.50 5.65
CA PRO A 148 6.63 18.29 7.06
C PRO A 148 5.59 17.34 7.66
N THR A 149 6.04 16.40 8.47
CA THR A 149 5.18 15.45 9.19
C THR A 149 5.07 15.83 10.67
N ASP A 150 4.03 15.34 11.35
CA ASP A 150 3.82 15.59 12.78
C ASP A 150 4.92 14.99 13.67
N THR A 151 5.70 14.05 13.14
CA THR A 151 6.87 13.46 13.83
C THR A 151 8.11 14.36 13.80
N GLY A 152 8.06 15.49 13.06
CA GLY A 152 9.20 16.36 12.81
C GLY A 152 10.11 15.90 11.67
N GLN A 153 9.86 14.74 11.06
CA GLN A 153 10.51 14.32 9.81
C GLN A 153 9.94 15.09 8.62
N VAL A 154 10.77 15.31 7.59
CA VAL A 154 10.41 16.00 6.35
C VAL A 154 10.68 15.10 5.16
N ILE A 155 9.66 14.89 4.33
CA ILE A 155 9.81 14.23 3.03
C ILE A 155 10.08 15.33 2.00
N ARG A 156 11.18 15.19 1.28
CA ARG A 156 11.56 16.09 0.19
C ARG A 156 11.49 15.32 -1.11
N VAL A 157 10.80 15.88 -2.09
CA VAL A 157 10.77 15.29 -3.43
C VAL A 157 11.03 16.36 -4.47
N LYS A 158 11.91 16.05 -5.42
CA LYS A 158 12.15 16.82 -6.63
C LYS A 158 11.82 15.95 -7.83
N ILE A 159 11.00 16.47 -8.73
CA ILE A 159 10.66 15.83 -10.00
C ILE A 159 11.33 16.62 -11.11
N THR A 160 12.19 15.98 -11.89
CA THR A 160 12.81 16.58 -13.09
C THR A 160 12.43 15.79 -14.33
N VAL A 161 12.24 16.48 -15.46
CA VAL A 161 11.81 15.86 -16.72
C VAL A 161 12.90 15.98 -17.78
N ASP A 162 13.29 14.85 -18.36
CA ASP A 162 14.04 14.80 -19.63
C ASP A 162 13.04 14.68 -20.78
N ARG A 163 12.83 15.78 -21.51
CA ARG A 163 11.88 15.85 -22.63
C ARG A 163 12.30 15.01 -23.82
N GLN A 164 13.60 14.86 -24.05
CA GLN A 164 14.12 14.11 -25.20
C GLN A 164 13.91 12.62 -24.99
N LYS A 165 14.17 12.13 -23.77
CA LYS A 165 13.93 10.73 -23.41
C LYS A 165 12.48 10.42 -23.03
N ARG A 166 11.68 11.46 -22.74
CA ARG A 166 10.32 11.36 -22.17
C ARG A 166 10.33 10.58 -20.86
N GLU A 167 11.33 10.88 -20.03
CA GLU A 167 11.56 10.25 -18.73
C GLU A 167 11.49 11.29 -17.61
N ALA A 168 11.09 10.88 -16.42
CA ALA A 168 11.11 11.72 -15.23
C ALA A 168 11.99 11.08 -14.14
N THR A 169 12.75 11.91 -13.43
CA THR A 169 13.43 11.49 -12.21
C THR A 169 12.66 12.01 -11.01
N VAL A 170 12.24 11.11 -10.12
CA VAL A 170 11.65 11.39 -8.81
C VAL A 170 12.74 11.18 -7.77
N ASP A 171 13.28 12.28 -7.27
CA ASP A 171 14.42 12.30 -6.36
C ASP A 171 14.00 12.68 -4.94
N PHE A 172 14.19 11.75 -4.00
CA PHE A 172 13.91 11.93 -2.59
C PHE A 172 15.13 12.40 -1.77
N THR A 173 16.21 12.81 -2.43
CA THR A 173 17.41 13.35 -1.78
C THR A 173 17.07 14.53 -0.85
N GLY A 174 17.61 14.47 0.37
CA GLY A 174 17.32 15.42 1.43
C GLY A 174 16.12 15.04 2.30
N THR A 175 15.39 13.96 1.99
CA THR A 175 14.40 13.40 2.93
C THR A 175 15.07 13.00 4.25
N SER A 176 14.38 13.23 5.37
CA SER A 176 14.89 12.97 6.71
C SER A 176 15.45 11.55 6.88
N PRO A 177 16.49 11.37 7.72
CA PRO A 177 17.00 10.05 8.06
C PRO A 177 15.95 9.24 8.82
N VAL A 178 16.20 7.93 8.93
CA VAL A 178 15.47 7.03 9.84
C VAL A 178 15.45 7.61 11.26
N MET A 179 14.31 7.50 11.92
CA MET A 179 14.15 7.82 13.34
C MET A 179 13.71 6.58 14.12
N LYS A 180 13.93 6.59 15.44
CA LYS A 180 13.45 5.56 16.37
C LYS A 180 11.94 5.73 16.64
N ASN A 181 11.16 5.56 15.58
CA ASN A 181 9.71 5.53 15.57
C ASN A 181 9.27 4.54 14.48
N ASN A 182 7.97 4.35 14.30
CA ASN A 182 7.43 3.42 13.31
C ASN A 182 7.06 4.07 11.95
N PHE A 183 7.33 5.37 11.77
CA PHE A 183 7.02 6.13 10.55
C PHE A 183 8.04 5.92 9.43
N ASN A 184 8.97 4.99 9.57
CA ASN A 184 9.86 4.62 8.48
C ASN A 184 9.10 3.75 7.46
N ALA A 185 9.31 3.98 6.18
CA ALA A 185 8.68 3.25 5.09
C ALA A 185 9.76 2.49 4.30
N PRO A 186 9.67 1.15 4.17
CA PRO A 186 10.54 0.39 3.29
C PRO A 186 10.47 0.91 1.85
N GLU A 187 11.59 0.82 1.12
CA GLU A 187 11.69 1.32 -0.27
C GLU A 187 10.51 0.91 -1.19
N PRO A 188 10.00 -0.34 -1.14
CA PRO A 188 8.85 -0.71 -1.96
C PRO A 188 7.59 0.14 -1.71
N VAL A 189 7.40 0.69 -0.52
CA VAL A 189 6.26 1.57 -0.18
C VAL A 189 6.40 2.92 -0.89
N ALA A 190 7.58 3.52 -0.85
CA ALA A 190 7.83 4.78 -1.57
C ALA A 190 7.68 4.60 -3.08
N ARG A 191 8.20 3.48 -3.64
CA ARG A 191 8.03 3.13 -5.06
C ARG A 191 6.55 2.91 -5.43
N ALA A 192 5.76 2.30 -4.55
CA ALA A 192 4.33 2.11 -4.75
C ALA A 192 3.58 3.45 -4.76
N ALA A 193 3.94 4.40 -3.88
CA ALA A 193 3.37 5.75 -3.89
C ALA A 193 3.70 6.50 -5.19
N VAL A 194 4.93 6.37 -5.71
CA VAL A 194 5.30 6.92 -7.03
C VAL A 194 4.45 6.31 -8.15
N LEU A 195 4.36 4.97 -8.19
CA LEU A 195 3.53 4.26 -9.16
C LEU A 195 2.07 4.74 -9.11
N TYR A 196 1.50 4.83 -7.91
CA TYR A 196 0.14 5.30 -7.70
C TYR A 196 -0.05 6.74 -8.20
N ALA A 197 0.82 7.66 -7.80
CA ALA A 197 0.71 9.08 -8.16
C ALA A 197 0.75 9.28 -9.68
N PHE A 198 1.73 8.68 -10.37
CA PHE A 198 1.81 8.76 -11.83
C PHE A 198 0.63 8.07 -12.52
N ARG A 199 0.13 6.95 -11.99
CA ARG A 199 -1.05 6.29 -12.54
C ARG A 199 -2.30 7.16 -12.42
N VAL A 200 -2.49 7.86 -11.30
CA VAL A 200 -3.62 8.80 -11.13
C VAL A 200 -3.53 9.93 -12.16
N MET A 201 -2.33 10.47 -12.37
CA MET A 201 -2.11 11.55 -13.33
C MET A 201 -2.36 11.17 -14.80
N VAL A 202 -2.44 9.88 -15.14
CA VAL A 202 -2.80 9.43 -16.50
C VAL A 202 -4.23 9.83 -16.88
N GLU A 203 -5.15 9.94 -15.92
CA GLU A 203 -6.58 10.28 -16.16
C GLU A 203 -7.30 9.39 -17.19
N ASP A 204 -6.86 8.14 -17.32
CA ASP A 204 -7.43 7.17 -18.26
C ASP A 204 -7.62 5.81 -17.59
N MET A 205 -8.38 4.92 -18.21
CA MET A 205 -8.70 3.57 -17.75
C MET A 205 -7.66 2.55 -18.21
N ILE A 206 -6.40 2.74 -17.81
CA ILE A 206 -5.33 1.76 -18.06
C ILE A 206 -5.14 0.78 -16.87
N PRO A 207 -4.73 -0.48 -17.10
CA PRO A 207 -4.38 -1.38 -16.01
C PRO A 207 -3.21 -0.84 -15.15
N MET A 208 -3.25 -1.06 -13.84
CA MET A 208 -2.12 -0.79 -12.95
C MET A 208 -1.07 -1.89 -13.10
N ASN A 209 0.14 -1.56 -13.55
CA ASN A 209 1.26 -2.50 -13.63
C ASN A 209 2.62 -1.79 -13.59
N ALA A 210 3.71 -2.56 -13.45
CA ALA A 210 5.08 -2.04 -13.35
C ALA A 210 5.58 -1.30 -14.60
N GLY A 211 4.92 -1.46 -15.76
CA GLY A 211 5.19 -0.69 -16.97
C GLY A 211 5.10 0.82 -16.75
N CYS A 212 4.20 1.29 -15.88
CA CYS A 212 4.09 2.69 -15.48
C CYS A 212 5.38 3.26 -14.87
N LEU A 213 6.24 2.41 -14.28
CA LEU A 213 7.51 2.84 -13.68
C LEU A 213 8.68 2.86 -14.67
N ARG A 214 8.56 2.22 -15.85
CA ARG A 214 9.65 2.18 -16.83
C ARG A 214 10.17 3.55 -17.25
N PRO A 215 9.34 4.60 -17.46
CA PRO A 215 9.83 5.95 -17.78
C PRO A 215 10.17 6.78 -16.54
N ILE A 216 10.17 6.20 -15.33
CA ILE A 216 10.38 6.90 -14.07
C ILE A 216 11.64 6.38 -13.38
N ASN A 217 12.66 7.21 -13.28
CA ASN A 217 13.82 6.97 -12.44
C ASN A 217 13.50 7.39 -11.00
N ILE A 218 13.67 6.49 -10.03
CA ILE A 218 13.36 6.75 -8.62
C ILE A 218 14.66 6.74 -7.82
N VAL A 219 14.98 7.86 -7.18
CA VAL A 219 16.18 8.00 -6.32
C VAL A 219 15.73 8.11 -4.88
N ILE A 220 16.07 7.12 -4.06
CA ILE A 220 15.80 7.11 -2.62
C ILE A 220 17.13 6.93 -1.88
N PRO A 221 17.56 7.91 -1.05
CA PRO A 221 18.83 7.82 -0.33
C PRO A 221 18.83 6.67 0.69
N ASP A 222 19.95 5.96 0.77
CA ASP A 222 20.21 4.97 1.82
C ASP A 222 20.16 5.62 3.21
N GLY A 223 19.53 4.95 4.18
CA GLY A 223 19.40 5.46 5.55
C GLY A 223 18.39 6.60 5.72
N SER A 224 17.70 7.01 4.65
CA SER A 224 16.51 7.86 4.76
C SER A 224 15.34 7.09 5.36
N MET A 225 14.35 7.80 5.91
CA MET A 225 13.12 7.19 6.42
C MET A 225 12.33 6.41 5.34
N LEU A 226 12.64 6.61 4.05
CA LEU A 226 12.02 5.91 2.92
C LEU A 226 12.84 4.70 2.43
N LYS A 227 14.00 4.45 3.05
CA LYS A 227 14.84 3.27 2.83
C LYS A 227 15.52 2.86 4.15
N PRO A 228 14.72 2.50 5.18
CA PRO A 228 15.25 2.04 6.45
C PRO A 228 15.97 0.70 6.30
N ALA A 229 16.96 0.47 7.14
CA ALA A 229 17.59 -0.83 7.31
C ALA A 229 16.96 -1.58 8.50
N TYR A 230 17.01 -2.91 8.46
CA TYR A 230 16.70 -3.74 9.62
C TYR A 230 17.61 -3.33 10.81
N PRO A 231 17.08 -3.26 12.05
CA PRO A 231 15.75 -3.67 12.52
C PRO A 231 14.76 -2.50 12.72
N ALA A 232 14.83 -1.41 11.95
CA ALA A 232 13.94 -0.26 12.18
C ALA A 232 12.44 -0.63 12.10
N ALA A 233 11.63 -0.04 12.98
CA ALA A 233 10.17 -0.13 12.91
C ALA A 233 9.62 0.55 11.64
N VAL A 234 8.63 -0.09 11.01
CA VAL A 234 8.10 0.25 9.69
C VAL A 234 6.57 0.19 9.58
N VAL A 235 5.84 -0.07 10.67
CA VAL A 235 4.42 -0.38 10.58
C VAL A 235 3.59 0.81 10.06
N ALA A 236 3.89 2.02 10.52
CA ALA A 236 3.25 3.25 10.04
C ALA A 236 3.75 3.66 8.64
N GLY A 237 4.83 3.04 8.15
CA GLY A 237 5.35 3.25 6.79
C GLY A 237 4.30 3.04 5.71
N ASN A 238 3.53 1.95 5.78
CA ASN A 238 2.49 1.62 4.80
C ASN A 238 1.26 2.52 4.90
N VAL A 239 0.96 3.07 6.09
CA VAL A 239 -0.36 3.65 6.37
C VAL A 239 -0.36 5.15 6.63
N GLU A 240 0.75 5.71 7.12
CA GLU A 240 0.92 7.13 7.35
C GLU A 240 1.92 7.70 6.35
N THR A 241 3.15 7.18 6.37
CA THR A 241 4.25 7.72 5.54
C THR A 241 3.98 7.58 4.05
N SER A 242 3.31 6.51 3.62
CA SER A 242 2.89 6.34 2.22
C SER A 242 1.91 7.44 1.76
N GLN A 243 1.01 7.90 2.65
CA GLN A 243 0.10 9.02 2.39
C GLN A 243 0.88 10.35 2.33
N HIS A 244 1.86 10.53 3.22
CA HIS A 244 2.74 11.71 3.18
C HIS A 244 3.55 11.79 1.88
N VAL A 245 4.14 10.67 1.43
CA VAL A 245 4.86 10.60 0.15
C VAL A 245 3.92 10.91 -1.00
N THR A 246 2.71 10.37 -0.98
CA THR A 246 1.68 10.62 -2.00
C THR A 246 1.28 12.10 -2.05
N ASN A 247 1.05 12.73 -0.90
CA ASN A 247 0.80 14.17 -0.78
C ASN A 247 1.98 14.99 -1.34
N ALA A 248 3.22 14.65 -0.98
CA ALA A 248 4.41 15.33 -1.47
C ALA A 248 4.54 15.25 -3.00
N LEU A 249 4.24 14.08 -3.58
CA LEU A 249 4.26 13.86 -5.04
C LEU A 249 3.20 14.72 -5.75
N PHE A 250 1.95 14.70 -5.28
CA PHE A 250 0.89 15.53 -5.88
C PHE A 250 1.13 17.03 -5.66
N GLY A 251 1.71 17.41 -4.52
CA GLY A 251 2.16 18.76 -4.24
C GLY A 251 3.23 19.23 -5.21
N ALA A 252 4.25 18.41 -5.47
CA ALA A 252 5.29 18.70 -6.45
C ALA A 252 4.72 18.81 -7.89
N MET A 253 3.78 17.94 -8.26
CA MET A 253 3.13 18.01 -9.56
C MET A 253 2.10 19.15 -9.68
N GLY A 254 1.74 19.82 -8.57
CA GLY A 254 0.72 20.86 -8.54
C GLY A 254 -0.69 20.36 -8.90
N ALA A 255 -0.93 19.05 -8.74
CA ALA A 255 -2.14 18.40 -9.24
C ALA A 255 -3.33 18.54 -8.28
N MET A 256 -3.08 18.36 -6.99
CA MET A 256 -4.10 18.34 -5.94
C MET A 256 -3.58 18.95 -4.65
N ALA A 257 -4.48 19.41 -3.80
CA ALA A 257 -4.16 19.74 -2.42
C ALA A 257 -3.82 18.46 -1.63
N ASN A 258 -3.26 18.62 -0.43
CA ASN A 258 -2.98 17.49 0.45
C ASN A 258 -4.28 16.84 0.93
N ALA A 259 -4.30 15.50 0.90
CA ALA A 259 -5.25 14.72 1.69
C ALA A 259 -4.78 14.65 3.16
N GLN A 260 -5.58 13.98 4.00
CA GLN A 260 -5.36 13.89 5.45
C GLN A 260 -4.03 13.28 5.93
N GLY A 261 -3.19 12.75 5.04
CA GLY A 261 -1.86 12.21 5.40
C GLY A 261 -1.89 10.90 6.18
N THR A 262 -3.06 10.28 6.35
CA THR A 262 -3.27 9.06 7.13
C THR A 262 -4.30 8.15 6.48
N MET A 263 -4.21 6.84 6.72
CA MET A 263 -5.30 5.89 6.44
C MET A 263 -6.35 5.83 7.57
N ASN A 264 -6.18 6.64 8.64
CA ASN A 264 -6.98 6.65 9.88
C ASN A 264 -7.15 5.25 10.48
N ASN A 265 -6.04 4.65 10.89
CA ASN A 265 -6.05 3.32 11.47
C ASN A 265 -6.73 3.36 12.85
N LEU A 266 -7.79 2.57 12.99
CA LEU A 266 -8.48 2.31 14.24
C LEU A 266 -8.19 0.87 14.64
N THR A 267 -7.43 0.73 15.72
CA THR A 267 -7.11 -0.59 16.29
C THR A 267 -7.50 -0.64 17.76
N PHE A 268 -8.13 -1.72 18.16
CA PHE A 268 -8.34 -2.05 19.57
C PHE A 268 -8.41 -3.56 19.74
N GLY A 269 -8.19 -4.02 20.96
CA GLY A 269 -8.24 -5.45 21.22
C GLY A 269 -7.65 -5.87 22.55
N ASN A 270 -7.57 -7.17 22.73
CA ASN A 270 -6.94 -7.85 23.86
C ASN A 270 -6.49 -9.25 23.38
N LYS A 271 -6.29 -10.19 24.31
CA LYS A 271 -5.90 -11.58 23.97
C LYS A 271 -6.95 -12.31 23.13
N LYS A 272 -8.24 -11.97 23.27
CA LYS A 272 -9.35 -12.64 22.59
C LYS A 272 -9.80 -11.91 21.32
N TYR A 273 -9.81 -10.59 21.34
CA TYR A 273 -10.33 -9.76 20.23
C TYR A 273 -9.21 -8.93 19.62
N GLN A 274 -9.14 -8.87 18.29
CA GLN A 274 -8.24 -8.00 17.55
C GLN A 274 -9.04 -7.31 16.45
N TYR A 275 -9.20 -5.99 16.58
CA TYR A 275 -9.89 -5.17 15.59
C TYR A 275 -8.90 -4.25 14.89
N TYR A 276 -9.04 -4.18 13.57
CA TYR A 276 -8.33 -3.24 12.71
C TYR A 276 -9.28 -2.75 11.63
N GLU A 277 -9.36 -1.44 11.46
CA GLU A 277 -10.10 -0.82 10.38
C GLU A 277 -9.45 0.52 10.00
N THR A 278 -9.56 0.91 8.74
CA THR A 278 -9.21 2.25 8.26
C THR A 278 -10.48 3.10 8.14
N ILE A 279 -10.51 4.30 8.71
CA ILE A 279 -11.68 5.19 8.67
C ILE A 279 -11.59 6.18 7.50
N CYS A 280 -12.66 6.34 6.73
CA CYS A 280 -12.67 7.25 5.58
C CYS A 280 -12.71 8.73 6.00
N SER A 281 -12.40 9.61 5.05
CA SER A 281 -12.38 11.07 5.27
C SER A 281 -12.65 11.82 3.98
N GLY A 282 -12.34 13.11 3.90
CA GLY A 282 -12.50 13.89 2.68
C GLY A 282 -11.40 13.62 1.66
N SER A 283 -11.76 13.52 0.37
CA SER A 283 -10.78 13.57 -0.72
C SER A 283 -10.28 15.01 -0.94
N PRO A 284 -9.05 15.19 -1.46
CA PRO A 284 -8.55 16.51 -1.76
C PRO A 284 -9.28 17.14 -2.95
N ALA A 285 -9.30 18.47 -2.98
CA ALA A 285 -9.62 19.22 -4.18
C ALA A 285 -8.38 19.35 -5.08
N GLY A 286 -8.57 19.56 -6.37
CA GLY A 286 -7.45 19.63 -7.30
C GLY A 286 -7.84 20.11 -8.68
N ARG A 287 -6.99 19.79 -9.66
CA ARG A 287 -7.20 20.09 -11.06
C ARG A 287 -6.89 18.89 -11.92
N MET A 288 -7.72 18.70 -12.93
CA MET A 288 -7.45 17.76 -14.01
C MET A 288 -6.30 18.29 -14.88
N ASN A 289 -5.70 17.42 -15.70
CA ASN A 289 -4.68 17.79 -16.68
C ASN A 289 -5.18 18.83 -17.71
N SER A 290 -6.50 18.91 -17.93
CA SER A 290 -7.13 19.93 -18.77
C SER A 290 -7.18 21.32 -18.12
N GLY A 291 -6.72 21.45 -16.87
CA GLY A 291 -6.80 22.68 -16.06
C GLY A 291 -8.15 22.88 -15.37
N ARG A 292 -9.14 22.03 -15.64
CA ARG A 292 -10.44 22.04 -14.96
C ARG A 292 -10.28 21.65 -13.50
N GLY A 293 -10.62 22.54 -12.57
CA GLY A 293 -10.60 22.23 -11.15
C GLY A 293 -11.82 21.42 -10.70
N PHE A 294 -11.66 20.71 -9.59
CA PHE A 294 -12.69 19.87 -8.97
C PHE A 294 -12.65 20.01 -7.44
N ALA A 295 -13.83 19.87 -6.83
CA ALA A 295 -13.98 19.77 -5.38
C ALA A 295 -13.77 18.32 -4.91
N GLY A 296 -13.39 18.16 -3.65
CA GLY A 296 -13.29 16.86 -3.02
C GLY A 296 -14.66 16.28 -2.66
N THR A 297 -14.67 14.99 -2.35
CA THR A 297 -15.82 14.21 -1.92
C THR A 297 -15.67 13.86 -0.45
N SER A 298 -16.72 14.06 0.34
CA SER A 298 -16.72 13.76 1.77
C SER A 298 -16.82 12.26 2.06
N GLY A 299 -16.18 11.78 3.12
CA GLY A 299 -16.38 10.42 3.64
C GLY A 299 -15.95 9.26 2.72
N VAL A 300 -14.88 9.44 1.93
CA VAL A 300 -14.31 8.43 1.03
C VAL A 300 -12.87 8.06 1.39
N HIS A 301 -12.51 6.80 1.20
CA HIS A 301 -11.12 6.37 1.25
C HIS A 301 -10.39 6.84 -0.01
N THR A 302 -9.18 7.37 0.17
CA THR A 302 -8.37 7.89 -0.93
C THR A 302 -6.93 7.44 -0.83
N HIS A 303 -6.23 7.53 -1.97
CA HIS A 303 -4.81 7.30 -2.07
C HIS A 303 -4.40 5.89 -1.65
N MET A 304 -3.59 5.76 -0.60
CA MET A 304 -3.00 4.48 -0.21
C MET A 304 -3.99 3.54 0.50
N THR A 305 -5.29 3.88 0.52
CA THR A 305 -6.35 3.02 1.06
C THR A 305 -7.15 2.31 -0.04
N ASN A 306 -7.38 1.02 0.13
CA ASN A 306 -8.13 0.15 -0.80
C ASN A 306 -9.20 -0.72 -0.09
N SER A 307 -9.67 -0.29 1.08
CA SER A 307 -10.63 -0.99 1.92
C SER A 307 -12.04 -0.38 1.81
N ARG A 308 -13.02 -1.09 2.39
CA ARG A 308 -14.34 -0.57 2.71
C ARG A 308 -14.54 -0.59 4.22
N LEU A 309 -15.49 0.21 4.71
CA LEU A 309 -15.87 0.22 6.11
C LEU A 309 -16.52 -1.11 6.50
N THR A 310 -16.34 -1.50 7.76
CA THR A 310 -17.03 -2.65 8.35
C THR A 310 -18.46 -2.25 8.68
N ASP A 311 -19.43 -3.08 8.26
CA ASP A 311 -20.84 -2.87 8.59
C ASP A 311 -21.03 -2.79 10.12
N PRO A 312 -21.80 -1.81 10.63
CA PRO A 312 -22.01 -1.64 12.08
C PRO A 312 -22.46 -2.93 12.78
N GLU A 313 -23.43 -3.65 12.20
CA GLU A 313 -23.94 -4.90 12.76
C GLU A 313 -22.86 -5.99 12.84
N VAL A 314 -21.95 -6.04 11.86
CA VAL A 314 -20.85 -7.00 11.86
C VAL A 314 -19.81 -6.64 12.94
N LEU A 315 -19.54 -5.35 13.12
CA LEU A 315 -18.67 -4.84 14.19
C LEU A 315 -19.25 -5.24 15.56
N GLU A 316 -20.50 -4.89 15.84
CA GLU A 316 -21.14 -5.13 17.14
C GLU A 316 -21.38 -6.61 17.43
N LEU A 317 -21.59 -7.42 16.39
CA LEU A 317 -21.73 -8.88 16.55
C LEU A 317 -20.41 -9.55 16.92
N ARG A 318 -19.29 -9.08 16.35
CA ARG A 318 -17.98 -9.75 16.49
C ARG A 318 -17.13 -9.19 17.62
N PHE A 319 -17.37 -7.95 18.02
CA PHE A 319 -16.53 -7.24 18.99
C PHE A 319 -17.38 -6.65 20.12
N PRO A 320 -16.84 -6.56 21.35
CA PRO A 320 -17.58 -6.09 22.51
C PRO A 320 -17.66 -4.54 22.56
N VAL A 321 -18.13 -3.93 21.48
CA VAL A 321 -18.29 -2.48 21.33
C VAL A 321 -19.61 -2.15 20.65
N VAL A 322 -20.10 -0.92 20.83
CA VAL A 322 -21.29 -0.40 20.13
C VAL A 322 -20.91 0.82 19.29
N LEU A 323 -21.36 0.88 18.05
CA LEU A 323 -21.22 2.05 17.20
C LEU A 323 -22.36 3.02 17.51
N GLU A 324 -22.09 4.05 18.31
CA GLU A 324 -23.12 4.99 18.74
C GLU A 324 -23.48 6.00 17.66
N ASP A 325 -22.50 6.42 16.86
CA ASP A 325 -22.66 7.46 15.85
C ASP A 325 -21.55 7.38 14.79
N PHE A 326 -21.93 7.60 13.52
CA PHE A 326 -21.00 7.72 12.42
C PHE A 326 -21.56 8.63 11.34
N HIS A 327 -21.02 9.85 11.20
CA HIS A 327 -21.50 10.85 10.24
C HIS A 327 -20.36 11.64 9.60
N ILE A 328 -20.68 12.34 8.51
CA ILE A 328 -19.76 13.31 7.88
C ILE A 328 -19.60 14.49 8.84
N ARG A 329 -18.36 14.82 9.18
CA ARG A 329 -18.05 15.97 10.03
C ARG A 329 -18.09 17.25 9.19
N GLU A 330 -19.29 17.82 9.06
CA GLU A 330 -19.53 18.99 8.20
C GLU A 330 -18.57 20.15 8.47
N GLY A 331 -18.11 20.78 7.39
CA GLY A 331 -17.22 21.95 7.46
C GLY A 331 -15.77 21.65 7.79
N SER A 332 -15.39 20.38 7.98
CA SER A 332 -14.01 19.98 8.31
C SER A 332 -13.05 19.96 7.13
N GLY A 333 -13.56 19.91 5.89
CA GLY A 333 -12.77 19.91 4.67
C GLY A 333 -12.09 21.25 4.41
N GLY A 334 -10.83 21.18 3.96
CA GLY A 334 -10.03 22.36 3.60
C GLY A 334 -10.74 23.28 2.61
N LYS A 335 -10.67 24.58 2.86
CA LYS A 335 -11.33 25.61 2.05
C LYS A 335 -10.37 26.21 1.04
N GLY A 336 -10.86 26.45 -0.18
CA GLY A 336 -10.08 27.03 -1.27
C GLY A 336 -10.97 27.40 -2.44
N LYS A 337 -10.37 27.66 -3.60
CA LYS A 337 -11.13 27.90 -4.85
C LYS A 337 -12.07 26.73 -5.16
N TRP A 338 -11.61 25.51 -4.87
CA TRP A 338 -12.43 24.31 -4.76
C TRP A 338 -12.20 23.73 -3.37
N ASN A 339 -13.28 23.36 -2.69
CA ASN A 339 -13.20 22.82 -1.34
C ASN A 339 -12.86 21.33 -1.37
N ALA A 340 -12.04 20.87 -0.43
CA ALA A 340 -11.86 19.45 -0.17
C ALA A 340 -13.13 18.85 0.43
N GLY A 341 -13.26 17.53 0.38
CA GLY A 341 -14.32 16.81 1.05
C GLY A 341 -14.22 16.97 2.58
N ASP A 342 -15.36 16.89 3.26
CA ASP A 342 -15.40 16.83 4.71
C ASP A 342 -14.99 15.43 5.20
N GLY A 343 -14.30 15.39 6.34
CA GLY A 343 -13.95 14.16 7.03
C GLY A 343 -15.16 13.50 7.68
N THR A 344 -14.90 12.50 8.53
CA THR A 344 -15.94 11.80 9.27
C THR A 344 -15.73 11.90 10.78
N ARG A 345 -16.79 11.66 11.56
CA ARG A 345 -16.74 11.50 13.00
C ARG A 345 -17.39 10.18 13.36
N ARG A 346 -16.68 9.35 14.13
CA ARG A 346 -17.14 8.04 14.57
C ARG A 346 -17.01 7.92 16.08
N THR A 347 -18.07 7.47 16.76
CA THR A 347 -18.11 7.30 18.21
C THR A 347 -18.39 5.84 18.53
N ILE A 348 -17.49 5.21 19.29
CA ILE A 348 -17.57 3.80 19.70
C ILE A 348 -17.50 3.77 21.23
N ARG A 349 -18.38 2.98 21.86
CA ARG A 349 -18.41 2.76 23.31
C ARG A 349 -18.04 1.33 23.68
#